data_AF-A0A9D8L5D4-F1
#
_entry.id   AF-A0A9D8L5D4-F1
#
_cell.length_a   1.000
_cell.length_b   1.000
_cell.length_c   1.000
_cell.angle_alpha   90.00
_cell.angle_beta   90.00
_cell.angle_gamma   90.00
#
_symmetry.space_group_name_H-M   'P 1'
#
loop_
_entity.id
_entity.type
_entity.pdbx_description
1 polymer ?
#
loop_
_entity_poly.entity_id
_entity_poly.type
_entity_poly.pdbx_seq_one_letter_code
_entity_poly.pdbx_strand_id
1 'polypeptide(L)'
;RQKLRGAYALDWEAHGLCYGVPAAIDAAMVAGRVVVVNTSRRVIERAIEKYPSCHVLLVTAEPEVRARRLAGRGREGADEVAARLAREGAPVPEGVSAVTIDNSASLDQGVARFVDALRLIAG
;
A
#
# COMPACT_ATOMS: atom_id res chain seq x y z
N ARG A 1 -4.58 -22.95 4.70
CA ARG A 1 -5.91 -23.62 4.68
C ARG A 1 -7.09 -22.70 4.29
N GLN A 2 -7.07 -21.38 4.54
CA GLN A 2 -8.13 -20.46 4.05
C GLN A 2 -7.97 -20.04 2.58
N LYS A 3 -6.73 -19.91 2.07
CA LYS A 3 -6.43 -19.62 0.65
C LYS A 3 -7.10 -20.60 -0.33
N LEU A 4 -7.08 -21.89 -0.02
CA LEU A 4 -7.72 -22.94 -0.82
C LEU A 4 -9.25 -22.90 -0.80
N ARG A 5 -9.87 -22.08 0.05
CA ARG A 5 -11.32 -21.93 0.17
C ARG A 5 -11.85 -20.65 -0.47
N GLY A 6 -11.03 -19.93 -1.24
CA GLY A 6 -11.43 -18.67 -1.89
C GLY A 6 -11.73 -17.54 -0.89
N ALA A 7 -11.20 -17.61 0.33
CA ALA A 7 -11.48 -16.61 1.37
C ALA A 7 -10.88 -15.23 1.09
N TYR A 8 -9.91 -15.15 0.18
CA TYR A 8 -9.17 -13.93 -0.13
C TYR A 8 -9.32 -13.55 -1.59
N ALA A 9 -9.55 -12.27 -1.81
CA ALA A 9 -9.51 -11.64 -3.12
C ALA A 9 -8.07 -11.55 -3.64
N LEU A 10 -7.14 -11.23 -2.74
CA LEU A 10 -5.70 -11.16 -2.97
C LEU A 10 -5.01 -11.71 -1.72
N ASP A 11 -3.95 -12.49 -1.87
CA ASP A 11 -3.04 -12.89 -0.80
C ASP A 11 -1.56 -12.85 -1.24
N TRP A 12 -0.64 -12.58 -0.32
CA TRP A 12 0.79 -12.57 -0.62
C TRP A 12 1.61 -12.90 0.64
N GLU A 13 2.87 -13.23 0.43
CA GLU A 13 3.84 -13.41 1.51
C GLU A 13 4.84 -12.24 1.52
N ALA A 14 5.14 -11.73 2.71
CA ALA A 14 6.16 -10.72 2.91
C ALA A 14 6.71 -10.81 4.34
N HIS A 15 8.03 -10.67 4.50
CA HIS A 15 8.69 -10.65 5.81
C HIS A 15 8.36 -11.89 6.68
N GLY A 16 8.22 -13.07 6.06
CA GLY A 16 7.88 -14.32 6.77
C GLY A 16 6.42 -14.43 7.22
N LEU A 17 5.56 -13.51 6.80
CA LEU A 17 4.13 -13.48 7.13
C LEU A 17 3.27 -13.65 5.88
N CYS A 18 2.09 -14.26 6.06
CA CYS A 18 1.05 -14.35 5.03
C CYS A 18 0.01 -13.23 5.25
N TYR A 19 -0.30 -12.50 4.19
CA TYR A 19 -1.30 -11.43 4.17
C TYR A 19 -2.43 -11.78 3.20
N GLY A 20 -3.61 -11.23 3.45
CA GLY A 20 -4.76 -11.42 2.58
C GLY A 20 -5.76 -10.28 2.67
N VAL A 21 -6.29 -9.88 1.52
CA VAL A 21 -7.45 -9.01 1.37
C VAL A 21 -8.69 -9.92 1.26
N PRO A 22 -9.71 -9.76 2.12
CA PRO A 22 -10.89 -10.63 2.12
C PRO A 22 -11.64 -10.62 0.79
N ALA A 23 -12.18 -11.76 0.37
CA ALA A 23 -12.96 -11.86 -0.87
C ALA A 23 -14.22 -10.96 -0.88
N ALA A 24 -14.69 -10.51 0.29
CA ALA A 24 -15.80 -9.57 0.43
C ALA A 24 -15.59 -8.23 -0.32
N ILE A 25 -14.34 -7.86 -0.65
CA ILE A 25 -14.09 -6.68 -1.47
C ILE A 25 -14.66 -6.81 -2.89
N ASP A 26 -14.77 -8.03 -3.42
CA ASP A 26 -15.32 -8.27 -4.77
C ASP A 26 -16.78 -7.80 -4.83
N ALA A 27 -17.58 -8.15 -3.82
CA ALA A 27 -18.96 -7.68 -3.69
C ALA A 27 -19.04 -6.16 -3.42
N ALA A 28 -18.07 -5.58 -2.71
CA ALA A 28 -18.02 -4.13 -2.51
C ALA A 28 -17.74 -3.37 -3.81
N MET A 29 -16.83 -3.87 -4.63
CA MET A 29 -16.50 -3.29 -5.95
C MET A 29 -17.70 -3.39 -6.90
N VAL A 30 -18.39 -4.54 -6.94
CA VAL A 30 -19.63 -4.71 -7.74
C VAL A 30 -20.73 -3.74 -7.30
N ALA A 31 -20.82 -3.44 -6.01
CA ALA A 31 -21.74 -2.44 -5.47
C ALA A 31 -21.31 -0.98 -5.72
N GLY A 32 -20.29 -0.73 -6.55
CA GLY A 32 -19.81 0.61 -6.88
C GLY A 32 -19.05 1.31 -5.75
N ARG A 33 -18.59 0.57 -4.73
CA ARG A 33 -17.82 1.16 -3.62
C ARG A 33 -16.34 1.27 -3.98
N VAL A 34 -15.71 2.33 -3.51
CA VAL A 34 -14.26 2.50 -3.55
C VAL A 34 -13.63 1.65 -2.45
N VAL A 35 -12.68 0.79 -2.82
CA VAL A 35 -11.90 -0.03 -1.89
C VAL A 35 -10.45 0.45 -1.90
N VAL A 36 -9.94 0.80 -0.73
CA VAL A 36 -8.53 1.20 -0.53
C VAL A 36 -7.81 0.11 0.27
N VAL A 37 -6.73 -0.42 -0.29
CA VAL A 37 -5.91 -1.46 0.36
C VAL A 37 -4.47 -0.99 0.54
N ASN A 38 -3.96 -1.04 1.77
CA ASN A 38 -2.54 -0.92 2.02
C ASN A 38 -1.89 -2.29 1.78
N THR A 39 -0.97 -2.36 0.82
CA THR A 39 -0.49 -3.64 0.30
C THR A 39 1.01 -3.63 -0.01
N SER A 40 1.53 -4.81 -0.35
CA SER A 40 2.89 -4.98 -0.88
C SER A 40 2.91 -4.79 -2.39
N ARG A 41 3.99 -4.23 -2.91
CA ARG A 41 4.19 -4.11 -4.37
C ARG A 41 4.23 -5.47 -5.08
N ARG A 42 4.54 -6.54 -4.36
CA ARG A 42 4.49 -7.93 -4.85
C ARG A 42 3.11 -8.37 -5.32
N VAL A 43 2.04 -7.68 -4.92
CA VAL A 43 0.67 -8.05 -5.31
C VAL A 43 0.09 -7.16 -6.41
N ILE A 44 0.80 -6.11 -6.82
CA ILE A 44 0.27 -5.08 -7.73
C ILE A 44 -0.14 -5.67 -9.08
N GLU A 45 0.72 -6.48 -9.71
CA GLU A 45 0.41 -7.08 -11.02
C GLU A 45 -0.88 -7.89 -10.96
N ARG A 46 -0.98 -8.82 -10.00
CA ARG A 46 -2.18 -9.63 -9.80
C ARG A 46 -3.41 -8.79 -9.43
N ALA A 47 -3.23 -7.69 -8.71
CA ALA A 47 -4.33 -6.79 -8.39
C ALA A 47 -4.86 -6.07 -9.64
N ILE A 48 -3.98 -5.62 -10.54
CA ILE A 48 -4.35 -4.97 -11.81
C ILE A 48 -4.98 -5.98 -12.77
N GLU A 49 -4.44 -7.20 -12.86
CA GLU A 49 -5.02 -8.28 -13.67
C GLU A 49 -6.45 -8.63 -13.21
N LYS A 50 -6.67 -8.71 -11.88
CA LYS A 50 -7.98 -9.05 -11.33
C LYS A 50 -8.95 -7.88 -11.37
N TYR A 51 -8.47 -6.66 -11.18
CA TYR A 51 -9.28 -5.44 -11.14
C TYR A 51 -8.72 -4.43 -12.14
N PRO A 52 -9.26 -4.38 -13.38
CA PRO A 52 -8.80 -3.44 -14.40
C PRO A 52 -8.92 -1.96 -14.02
N SER A 53 -9.81 -1.63 -13.07
CA SER A 53 -9.95 -0.29 -12.46
C SER A 53 -9.03 -0.04 -11.26
N CYS A 54 -8.03 -0.90 -11.03
CA CYS A 54 -7.07 -0.72 -9.95
C CYS A 54 -6.13 0.44 -10.24
N HIS A 55 -6.02 1.36 -9.28
CA HIS A 55 -5.03 2.44 -9.29
C HIS A 55 -4.01 2.23 -8.18
N VAL A 56 -2.74 2.50 -8.49
CA VAL A 56 -1.64 2.39 -7.52
C VAL A 56 -1.32 3.77 -6.95
N LEU A 57 -1.45 3.90 -5.62
CA LEU A 57 -1.01 5.07 -4.87
C LEU A 57 0.30 4.75 -4.16
N LEU A 58 1.39 5.42 -4.56
CA LEU A 58 2.70 5.26 -3.97
C LEU A 58 2.95 6.36 -2.94
N VAL A 59 2.77 6.06 -1.65
CA VAL A 59 3.07 7.00 -0.57
C VAL A 59 4.57 6.96 -0.25
N THR A 60 5.24 8.09 -0.39
CA THR A 60 6.67 8.26 -0.12
C THR A 60 6.91 9.35 0.92
N ALA A 61 8.14 9.43 1.42
CA ALA A 61 8.61 10.56 2.20
C ALA A 61 10.14 10.59 2.10
N GLU A 62 10.73 11.77 2.29
CA GLU A 62 12.16 11.96 2.36
C GLU A 62 12.80 11.03 3.41
N PRO A 63 14.00 10.49 3.15
CA PRO A 63 14.68 9.56 4.05
C PRO A 63 14.79 10.08 5.49
N GLU A 64 15.10 11.36 5.67
CA GLU A 64 15.25 11.99 6.99
C GLU A 64 13.92 12.06 7.75
N VAL A 65 12.82 12.36 7.04
CA VAL A 65 11.47 12.38 7.61
C VAL A 65 11.05 10.96 8.02
N ARG A 66 11.35 9.95 7.18
CA ARG A 66 11.12 8.54 7.51
C ARG A 66 11.88 8.13 8.76
N ALA A 67 13.16 8.47 8.86
CA ALA A 67 14.01 8.12 9.99
C ALA A 67 13.47 8.71 11.30
N ARG A 68 13.18 10.01 11.30
CA ARG A 68 12.61 10.73 12.45
C ARG A 68 11.29 10.11 12.91
N ARG A 69 10.38 9.81 11.97
CA ARG A 69 9.07 9.21 12.28
C ARG A 69 9.18 7.77 12.76
N LEU A 70 10.13 6.98 12.26
CA LEU A 70 10.36 5.62 12.74
C LEU A 70 10.90 5.62 14.17
N ALA A 71 11.93 6.43 14.45
CA ALA A 71 12.47 6.57 15.80
C ALA A 71 11.41 7.04 16.82
N GLY A 72 10.54 7.97 16.42
CA GLY A 72 9.47 8.49 17.29
C GLY A 72 8.33 7.50 17.60
N ARG A 73 8.26 6.32 16.98
CA ARG A 73 7.18 5.34 17.24
C ARG A 73 7.36 4.57 18.54
N GLY A 74 8.59 4.44 19.03
CA GLY A 74 8.91 3.65 20.23
C GLY A 74 8.62 2.15 20.11
N ARG A 75 8.48 1.61 18.89
CA ARG A 75 8.16 0.19 18.64
C ARG A 75 9.36 -0.63 18.15
N GLU A 76 10.45 0.04 17.81
CA GLU A 76 11.59 -0.51 17.07
C GLU A 76 12.87 0.03 17.73
N GLY A 77 13.90 -0.81 17.85
CA GLY A 77 15.25 -0.39 18.25
C GLY A 77 15.98 0.38 17.14
N ALA A 78 17.11 1.02 17.46
CA ALA A 78 17.88 1.80 16.47
C ALA A 78 18.32 0.94 15.26
N ASP A 79 18.79 -0.27 15.50
CA ASP A 79 19.22 -1.20 14.44
C ASP A 79 18.05 -1.65 13.55
N GLU A 80 16.88 -1.86 14.13
CA GLU A 80 15.66 -2.22 13.38
C GLU A 80 15.18 -1.07 12.50
N VAL A 81 15.27 0.17 13.00
CA VAL A 81 14.99 1.39 12.23
C VAL A 81 15.97 1.53 11.08
N ALA A 82 17.27 1.36 11.31
CA ALA A 82 18.29 1.42 10.27
C ALA A 82 18.06 0.35 9.19
N ALA A 83 17.82 -0.89 9.60
CA ALA A 83 17.50 -1.99 8.69
C ALA A 83 16.21 -1.74 7.89
N ARG A 84 15.25 -1.00 8.45
CA ARG A 84 14.00 -0.61 7.77
C ARG A 84 14.20 0.54 6.81
N LEU A 85 15.09 1.48 7.10
CA LEU A 85 15.44 2.58 6.20
C LEU A 85 16.23 2.09 4.99
N ALA A 86 17.19 1.18 5.21
CA ALA A 86 18.01 0.56 4.17
C ALA A 86 17.22 -0.38 3.24
N ARG A 87 16.03 -0.82 3.67
CA ARG A 87 15.13 -1.59 2.81
C ARG A 87 14.56 -0.71 1.71
N GLU A 88 15.13 -0.85 0.53
CA GLU A 88 14.43 -0.52 -0.71
C GLU A 88 13.29 -1.52 -0.88
N GLY A 89 12.05 -1.04 -0.83
CA GLY A 89 10.91 -1.88 -1.20
C GLY A 89 11.04 -2.28 -2.67
N ALA A 90 10.43 -3.40 -3.06
CA ALA A 90 10.36 -3.80 -4.47
C ALA A 90 9.95 -2.61 -5.35
N PRO A 91 10.41 -2.49 -6.61
CA PRO A 91 9.93 -1.45 -7.49
C PRO A 91 8.42 -1.62 -7.74
N VAL A 92 7.77 -0.54 -8.16
CA VAL A 92 6.46 -0.68 -8.81
C VAL A 92 6.69 -1.46 -10.12
N PRO A 93 5.86 -2.45 -10.46
CA PRO A 93 6.03 -3.23 -11.69
C PRO A 93 6.13 -2.35 -12.93
N GLU A 94 6.88 -2.79 -13.92
CA GLU A 94 7.05 -2.07 -15.18
C GLU A 94 5.70 -1.91 -15.89
N GLY A 95 5.48 -0.76 -16.54
CA GLY A 95 4.22 -0.45 -17.21
C GLY A 95 3.07 -0.02 -16.29
N VAL A 96 3.24 -0.10 -14.96
CA VAL A 96 2.23 0.37 -14.00
C VAL A 96 2.44 1.85 -13.66
N SER A 97 1.48 2.69 -14.05
CA SER A 97 1.48 4.10 -13.64
C SER A 97 1.00 4.24 -12.19
N ALA A 98 1.86 4.74 -11.32
CA ALA A 98 1.54 5.01 -9.92
C ALA A 98 1.42 6.51 -9.65
N VAL A 99 0.35 6.91 -8.95
CA VAL A 99 0.22 8.26 -8.42
C VAL A 99 1.09 8.36 -7.17
N THR A 100 2.15 9.15 -7.23
CA THR A 100 3.08 9.34 -6.11
C THR A 100 2.56 10.42 -5.18
N ILE A 101 2.42 10.07 -3.89
CA ILE A 101 2.02 10.99 -2.82
C ILE A 101 3.21 11.20 -1.92
N ASP A 102 3.79 12.40 -2.00
CA ASP A 102 4.81 12.83 -1.06
C ASP A 102 4.18 13.16 0.30
N ASN A 103 4.63 12.47 1.34
CA ASN A 103 4.25 12.63 2.74
C ASN A 103 5.43 13.16 3.58
N SER A 104 6.35 13.92 2.99
CA SER A 104 7.47 14.55 3.69
C SER A 104 7.07 15.74 4.55
N ALA A 105 5.98 16.43 4.18
CA ALA A 105 5.42 17.55 4.92
C ALA A 105 4.70 17.12 6.20
N SER A 106 3.81 17.97 6.73
CA SER A 106 2.94 17.62 7.87
C SER A 106 2.00 16.45 7.53
N LEU A 107 1.52 15.75 8.56
CA LEU A 107 0.54 14.67 8.39
C LEU A 107 -0.71 15.17 7.68
N ASP A 108 -1.23 16.34 8.05
CA ASP A 108 -2.44 16.92 7.47
C ASP A 108 -2.28 17.18 5.97
N GLN A 109 -1.12 17.68 5.55
CA GLN A 109 -0.82 17.86 4.12
C GLN A 109 -0.71 16.51 3.39
N GLY A 110 -0.08 15.50 4.00
CA GLY A 110 -0.01 14.16 3.43
C GLY A 110 -1.40 13.53 3.27
N VAL A 111 -2.28 13.69 4.26
CA VAL A 111 -3.67 13.24 4.23
C VAL A 111 -4.45 13.98 3.14
N ALA A 112 -4.32 15.31 3.06
CA ALA A 112 -5.00 16.10 2.03
C ALA A 112 -4.63 15.62 0.62
N ARG A 113 -3.32 15.48 0.35
CA ARG A 113 -2.82 14.95 -0.94
C ARG A 113 -3.37 13.55 -1.25
N PHE A 114 -3.44 12.69 -0.24
CA PHE A 114 -3.98 11.33 -0.40
C PHE A 114 -5.47 11.34 -0.73
N VAL A 115 -6.26 12.15 -0.02
CA VAL A 115 -7.71 12.28 -0.24
C VAL A 115 -7.99 12.90 -1.62
N ASP A 116 -7.23 13.90 -2.03
CA ASP A 116 -7.40 14.53 -3.34
C ASP A 116 -7.08 13.56 -4.48
N ALA A 117 -6.05 12.73 -4.33
CA ALA A 117 -5.77 11.66 -5.27
C ALA A 117 -6.92 10.64 -5.37
N LEU A 118 -7.53 10.27 -4.23
CA LEU A 118 -8.71 9.37 -4.24
C LEU A 118 -9.92 10.01 -4.95
N ARG A 119 -10.16 11.30 -4.75
CA ARG A 119 -11.27 12.02 -5.40
C ARG A 119 -11.08 12.09 -6.91
N LEU A 120 -9.85 12.31 -7.37
CA LEU A 120 -9.51 12.34 -8.79
C LEU A 120 -9.72 10.98 -9.46
N ILE A 121 -9.44 9.89 -8.74
CA ILE A 121 -9.56 8.51 -9.26
C ILE A 121 -11.02 8.04 -9.26
N ALA A 122 -11.80 8.43 -8.24
CA ALA A 122 -13.17 7.96 -8.06
C ALA A 122 -14.24 8.81 -8.79
N GLY A 123 -13.87 10.00 -9.27
CA GLY A 123 -14.73 10.88 -10.06
C GLY A 123 -14.69 10.55 -11.53
#